data_AF-A0A419DGU1-F1
#
_entry.id   AF-A0A419DGU1-F1
#
_cell.length_a   1.000
_cell.length_b   1.000
_cell.length_c   1.000
_cell.angle_alpha   90.00
_cell.angle_beta   90.00
_cell.angle_gamma   90.00
#
_symmetry.space_group_name_H-M   'P 1'
#
loop_
_entity.id
_entity.type
_entity.pdbx_description
1 polymer ?
#
loop_
_entity_poly.entity_id
_entity_poly.type
_entity_poly.pdbx_seq_one_letter_code
_entity_poly.pdbx_strand_id
1 'polypeptide(L)'
;MEPVPKRIIFGLNIFDLLGISYLDKEFSSPIADEKYRENRQNTLIFSIDTMDPPKGVFYDIHFKKIKDDEYEAIPGSQEGRKIVSGNKNLFIRKKRRSKKEFHPKNSPVHHPEISEIVEKSKNDPIWDKLAQICFGCGICTYVCPVCYCFETEDEVKIEGMLKCAGCRKRRWDSCMLPDFASISSHDFRPELKDRIYNWYHHKFVRTPKEHGFIGCVDCDRCIIYCPARINFHETLTYLIKKYG
;
A
#
# COMPACT_ATOMS: atom_id res chain seq x y z
N MET A 1 -19.77 0.97 -18.54
CA MET A 1 -18.56 0.46 -17.85
C MET A 1 -18.69 -1.03 -17.69
N GLU A 2 -17.65 -1.80 -17.97
CA GLU A 2 -17.68 -3.25 -17.78
C GLU A 2 -17.80 -3.63 -16.28
N PRO A 3 -18.57 -4.68 -15.96
CA PRO A 3 -18.72 -5.14 -14.59
C PRO A 3 -17.37 -5.62 -14.06
N VAL A 4 -17.08 -5.33 -12.78
CA VAL A 4 -15.87 -5.84 -12.14
C VAL A 4 -15.99 -7.36 -12.00
N PRO A 5 -15.05 -8.16 -12.55
CA PRO A 5 -15.09 -9.60 -12.40
C PRO A 5 -14.84 -10.01 -10.95
N LYS A 6 -15.53 -11.05 -10.50
CA LYS A 6 -15.21 -11.71 -9.23
C LYS A 6 -13.81 -12.31 -9.31
N ARG A 7 -12.99 -12.09 -8.30
CA ARG A 7 -11.60 -12.56 -8.25
C ARG A 7 -11.16 -12.95 -6.85
N ILE A 8 -10.10 -13.74 -6.80
CA ILE A 8 -9.39 -14.08 -5.58
C ILE A 8 -7.99 -13.52 -5.70
N ILE A 9 -7.54 -12.75 -4.71
CA ILE A 9 -6.12 -12.44 -4.56
C ILE A 9 -5.57 -13.39 -3.51
N PHE A 10 -4.60 -14.21 -3.92
CA PHE A 10 -3.99 -15.25 -3.10
C PHE A 10 -2.51 -14.95 -2.89
N GLY A 11 -1.99 -15.31 -1.72
CA GLY A 11 -0.56 -15.22 -1.40
C GLY A 11 -0.14 -13.91 -0.72
N LEU A 12 -1.09 -13.14 -0.21
CA LEU A 12 -0.81 -11.87 0.47
C LEU A 12 -0.19 -12.12 1.84
N ASN A 13 0.91 -11.44 2.16
CA ASN A 13 1.49 -11.51 3.51
C ASN A 13 0.81 -10.52 4.47
N ILE A 14 1.22 -10.47 5.72
CA ILE A 14 0.61 -9.56 6.72
C ILE A 14 0.75 -8.08 6.33
N PHE A 15 1.87 -7.68 5.73
CA PHE A 15 2.08 -6.30 5.30
C PHE A 15 1.18 -5.91 4.13
N ASP A 16 0.87 -6.85 3.23
CA ASP A 16 -0.11 -6.66 2.18
C ASP A 16 -1.52 -6.47 2.73
N LEU A 17 -1.90 -7.29 3.73
CA LEU A 17 -3.20 -7.14 4.39
C LEU A 17 -3.33 -5.79 5.11
N LEU A 18 -2.27 -5.35 5.80
CA LEU A 18 -2.21 -4.02 6.39
C LEU A 18 -2.33 -2.94 5.31
N GLY A 19 -1.63 -3.11 4.18
CA GLY A 19 -1.70 -2.19 3.05
C GLY A 19 -3.11 -2.05 2.50
N ILE A 20 -3.80 -3.17 2.22
CA ILE A 20 -5.20 -3.16 1.78
C ILE A 20 -6.10 -2.51 2.84
N SER A 21 -5.88 -2.79 4.13
CA SER A 21 -6.66 -2.14 5.20
C SER A 21 -6.45 -0.63 5.25
N TYR A 22 -5.30 -0.12 4.81
CA TYR A 22 -5.03 1.32 4.73
C TYR A 22 -5.72 1.90 3.51
N LEU A 23 -5.58 1.26 2.34
CA LEU A 23 -6.28 1.66 1.12
C LEU A 23 -7.80 1.66 1.32
N ASP A 24 -8.35 0.69 2.04
CA ASP A 24 -9.77 0.64 2.41
C ASP A 24 -10.20 1.90 3.17
N LYS A 25 -9.33 2.49 4.01
CA LYS A 25 -9.61 3.75 4.72
C LYS A 25 -9.45 4.97 3.80
N GLU A 26 -8.35 5.04 3.06
CA GLU A 26 -8.05 6.15 2.12
C GLU A 26 -9.17 6.31 1.09
N PHE A 27 -9.64 5.20 0.52
CA PHE A 27 -10.69 5.20 -0.50
C PHE A 27 -12.12 5.23 0.06
N SER A 28 -12.30 5.27 1.38
CA SER A 28 -13.64 5.38 1.99
C SER A 28 -13.94 6.77 2.57
N SER A 29 -12.94 7.65 2.68
CA SER A 29 -13.06 8.95 3.35
C SER A 29 -12.20 10.01 2.66
N PRO A 30 -12.66 11.28 2.56
CA PRO A 30 -13.95 11.79 3.01
C PRO A 30 -15.12 11.44 2.09
N ILE A 31 -14.82 11.09 0.84
CA ILE A 31 -15.81 10.63 -0.16
C ILE A 31 -15.36 9.25 -0.62
N ALA A 32 -16.27 8.28 -0.52
CA ALA A 32 -15.98 6.92 -0.93
C ALA A 32 -15.74 6.83 -2.44
N ASP A 33 -14.63 6.21 -2.82
CA ASP A 33 -14.32 5.88 -4.20
C ASP A 33 -15.13 4.65 -4.62
N GLU A 34 -16.16 4.88 -5.42
CA GLU A 34 -17.09 3.84 -5.84
C GLU A 34 -16.40 2.72 -6.61
N LYS A 35 -15.42 3.05 -7.46
CA LYS A 35 -14.74 2.05 -8.27
C LYS A 35 -13.84 1.16 -7.43
N TYR A 36 -13.12 1.74 -6.47
CA TYR A 36 -12.37 0.98 -5.48
C TYR A 36 -13.31 0.07 -4.67
N ARG A 37 -14.44 0.61 -4.19
CA ARG A 37 -15.41 -0.14 -3.40
C ARG A 37 -15.99 -1.34 -4.16
N GLU A 38 -16.41 -1.16 -5.40
CA GLU A 38 -16.88 -2.26 -6.28
C GLU A 38 -15.79 -3.32 -6.49
N ASN A 39 -14.56 -2.88 -6.76
CA ASN A 39 -13.41 -3.76 -6.90
C ASN A 39 -13.16 -4.57 -5.64
N ARG A 40 -13.25 -3.91 -4.47
CA ARG A 40 -13.00 -4.50 -3.18
C ARG A 40 -14.07 -5.52 -2.78
N GLN A 41 -15.35 -5.24 -3.05
CA GLN A 41 -16.48 -6.13 -2.78
C GLN A 41 -16.47 -7.40 -3.66
N ASN A 42 -15.95 -7.30 -4.89
CA ASN A 42 -15.82 -8.44 -5.81
C ASN A 42 -14.51 -9.22 -5.64
N THR A 43 -13.72 -8.93 -4.61
CA THR A 43 -12.41 -9.55 -4.39
C THR A 43 -12.38 -10.30 -3.06
N LEU A 44 -12.12 -11.61 -3.11
CA LEU A 44 -11.77 -12.40 -1.94
C LEU A 44 -10.26 -12.30 -1.67
N ILE A 45 -9.90 -12.17 -0.39
CA ILE A 45 -8.54 -11.92 0.09
C ILE A 45 -8.04 -13.14 0.85
N PHE A 46 -7.11 -13.88 0.24
CA PHE A 46 -6.46 -15.03 0.84
C PHE A 46 -4.99 -14.70 1.17
N SER A 47 -4.65 -14.79 2.45
CA SER A 47 -3.30 -14.48 2.94
C SER A 47 -2.53 -15.71 3.35
N ILE A 48 -1.20 -15.61 3.36
CA ILE A 48 -0.28 -16.64 3.79
C ILE A 48 0.85 -16.01 4.61
N ASP A 49 1.03 -16.47 5.85
CA ASP A 49 2.11 -15.99 6.71
C ASP A 49 2.40 -17.02 7.82
N THR A 50 3.47 -16.82 8.58
CA THR A 50 3.80 -17.63 9.77
C THR A 50 3.17 -17.08 11.05
N MET A 51 2.79 -15.80 11.03
CA MET A 51 2.14 -15.08 12.12
C MET A 51 0.63 -14.90 11.84
N ASP A 52 -0.16 -14.71 12.89
CA ASP A 52 -1.56 -14.33 12.79
C ASP A 52 -1.65 -12.82 12.42
N PRO A 53 -2.55 -12.40 11.51
CA PRO A 53 -2.73 -11.00 11.16
C PRO A 53 -3.15 -10.15 12.38
N PRO A 54 -2.75 -8.86 12.43
CA PRO A 54 -3.16 -7.96 13.49
C PRO A 54 -4.68 -7.88 13.65
N LYS A 55 -5.13 -7.61 14.89
CA LYS A 55 -6.55 -7.46 15.18
C LYS A 55 -7.16 -6.34 14.35
N GLY A 56 -8.33 -6.59 13.74
CA GLY A 56 -9.05 -5.61 12.93
C GLY A 56 -8.66 -5.58 11.45
N VAL A 57 -7.62 -6.32 11.04
CA VAL A 57 -7.25 -6.46 9.63
C VAL A 57 -8.15 -7.48 8.95
N PHE A 58 -8.73 -7.10 7.81
CA PHE A 58 -9.65 -7.95 7.05
C PHE A 58 -8.91 -9.00 6.21
N TYR A 59 -9.46 -10.21 6.17
CA TYR A 59 -9.15 -11.26 5.21
C TYR A 59 -10.33 -12.24 5.12
N ASP A 60 -10.44 -12.98 4.01
CA ASP A 60 -11.43 -14.04 3.86
C ASP A 60 -10.91 -15.36 4.42
N ILE A 61 -9.69 -15.75 4.04
CA ILE A 61 -8.98 -16.92 4.56
C ILE A 61 -7.53 -16.53 4.83
N HIS A 62 -7.03 -16.85 6.02
CA HIS A 62 -5.62 -16.73 6.35
C HIS A 62 -5.01 -18.13 6.50
N PHE A 63 -4.00 -18.42 5.69
CA PHE A 63 -3.24 -19.66 5.72
C PHE A 63 -2.00 -19.45 6.60
N LYS A 64 -2.11 -19.81 7.88
CA LYS A 64 -0.95 -19.77 8.77
C LYS A 64 -0.05 -20.96 8.50
N LYS A 65 1.15 -20.71 7.99
CA LYS A 65 2.16 -21.73 7.72
C LYS A 65 2.63 -22.33 9.04
N ILE A 66 2.53 -23.64 9.14
CA ILE A 66 2.94 -24.40 10.31
C ILE A 66 4.30 -25.04 10.09
N LYS A 67 4.41 -25.81 9.00
CA LYS A 67 5.60 -26.50 8.47
C LYS A 67 5.45 -26.55 6.95
N ASP A 68 6.52 -26.88 6.23
CA ASP A 68 6.66 -26.84 4.77
C ASP A 68 5.34 -26.83 3.98
N ASP A 69 4.59 -27.94 4.03
CA ASP A 69 3.32 -28.13 3.32
C ASP A 69 2.08 -28.22 4.24
N GLU A 70 2.22 -27.91 5.54
CA GLU A 70 1.10 -27.88 6.49
C GLU A 70 0.70 -26.43 6.78
N TYR A 71 -0.56 -26.10 6.47
CA TYR A 71 -1.16 -24.79 6.70
C TYR A 71 -2.40 -24.92 7.58
N GLU A 72 -2.53 -24.01 8.55
CA GLU A 72 -3.77 -23.81 9.28
C GLU A 72 -4.62 -22.76 8.55
N ALA A 73 -5.72 -23.20 7.92
CA ALA A 73 -6.66 -22.31 7.26
C ALA A 73 -7.62 -21.68 8.29
N ILE A 74 -7.52 -20.38 8.48
CA ILE A 74 -8.30 -19.59 9.44
C ILE A 74 -9.27 -18.72 8.64
N PRO A 75 -10.58 -19.03 8.62
CA PRO A 75 -11.55 -18.18 7.93
C PRO A 75 -11.81 -16.90 8.73
N GLY A 76 -11.69 -15.74 8.07
CA GLY A 76 -11.91 -14.41 8.64
C GLY A 76 -13.26 -13.78 8.27
N SER A 77 -13.90 -14.27 7.21
CA SER A 77 -15.19 -13.75 6.71
C SER A 77 -16.29 -14.82 6.65
N GLN A 78 -17.52 -14.41 6.31
CA GLN A 78 -18.62 -15.36 6.05
C GLN A 78 -18.34 -16.22 4.80
N GLU A 79 -17.82 -15.61 3.73
CA GLU A 79 -17.45 -16.32 2.50
C GLU A 79 -16.28 -17.28 2.73
N GLY A 80 -15.26 -16.85 3.46
CA GLY A 80 -14.17 -17.74 3.85
C GLY A 80 -14.64 -18.96 4.64
N ARG A 81 -15.61 -18.79 5.56
CA ARG A 81 -16.23 -19.92 6.28
C ARG A 81 -16.97 -20.88 5.36
N LYS A 82 -17.74 -20.36 4.39
CA LYS A 82 -18.43 -21.19 3.38
C LYS A 82 -17.41 -22.00 2.57
N ILE A 83 -16.33 -21.37 2.10
CA ILE A 83 -15.28 -22.02 1.32
C ILE A 83 -14.60 -23.12 2.13
N VAL A 84 -14.15 -22.83 3.36
CA VAL A 84 -13.47 -23.83 4.21
C VAL A 84 -14.39 -25.00 4.55
N SER A 85 -15.66 -24.73 4.90
CA SER A 85 -16.62 -25.77 5.29
C SER A 85 -17.16 -26.60 4.12
N GLY A 86 -17.29 -26.00 2.93
CA GLY A 86 -17.81 -26.65 1.73
C GLY A 86 -16.79 -27.54 1.02
N ASN A 87 -15.48 -27.33 1.24
CA ASN A 87 -14.41 -28.05 0.56
C ASN A 87 -13.69 -29.04 1.49
N LYS A 88 -14.42 -30.03 2.02
CA LYS A 88 -13.90 -31.03 2.97
C LYS A 88 -12.71 -31.86 2.44
N ASN A 89 -12.59 -31.98 1.13
CA ASN A 89 -11.46 -32.67 0.49
C ASN A 89 -10.16 -31.86 0.56
N LEU A 90 -10.25 -30.53 0.76
CA LEU A 90 -9.10 -29.63 0.85
C LEU A 90 -8.78 -29.25 2.30
N PHE A 91 -9.77 -29.27 3.20
CA PHE A 91 -9.62 -28.81 4.58
C PHE A 91 -9.98 -29.89 5.59
N ILE A 92 -9.03 -30.22 6.45
CA ILE A 92 -9.22 -31.14 7.57
C ILE A 92 -9.50 -30.32 8.83
N ARG A 93 -10.65 -30.56 9.47
CA ARG A 93 -11.00 -29.89 10.73
C ARG A 93 -10.07 -30.36 11.85
N LYS A 94 -9.27 -29.44 12.40
CA LYS A 94 -8.44 -29.64 13.59
C LYS A 94 -8.69 -28.54 14.62
N LYS A 95 -8.25 -28.75 15.87
CA LYS A 95 -8.23 -27.68 16.89
C LYS A 95 -7.28 -26.56 16.45
N ARG A 96 -7.69 -25.31 16.71
CA ARG A 96 -6.86 -24.14 16.41
C ARG A 96 -5.56 -24.20 17.21
N ARG A 97 -4.43 -23.91 16.56
CA ARG A 97 -3.13 -23.75 17.25
C ARG A 97 -3.08 -22.41 18.00
N SER A 98 -2.11 -22.26 18.89
CA SER A 98 -1.89 -21.00 19.59
C SER A 98 -1.69 -19.85 18.59
N LYS A 99 -2.14 -18.66 19.00
CA LYS A 99 -1.90 -17.44 18.23
C LYS A 99 -0.42 -17.09 18.26
N LYS A 100 0.12 -16.66 17.13
CA LYS A 100 1.43 -16.03 17.02
C LYS A 100 1.21 -14.61 16.57
N GLU A 101 1.09 -13.69 17.51
CA GLU A 101 0.74 -12.31 17.19
C GLU A 101 1.85 -11.62 16.40
N PHE A 102 1.45 -10.85 15.38
CA PHE A 102 2.34 -9.93 14.71
C PHE A 102 2.65 -8.76 15.63
N HIS A 103 3.94 -8.52 15.87
CA HIS A 103 4.42 -7.34 16.57
C HIS A 103 5.18 -6.45 15.59
N PRO A 104 4.85 -5.15 15.50
CA PRO A 104 5.64 -4.21 14.72
C PRO A 104 7.11 -4.24 15.16
N LYS A 105 8.02 -4.02 14.20
CA LYS A 105 9.46 -3.94 14.49
C LYS A 105 9.72 -2.72 15.38
N ASN A 106 10.79 -2.77 16.16
CA ASN A 106 11.37 -1.53 16.71
C ASN A 106 12.01 -0.76 15.55
N SER A 107 11.25 0.15 14.96
CA SER A 107 11.57 0.83 13.70
C SER A 107 11.34 2.34 13.85
N PRO A 108 12.16 3.20 13.20
CA PRO A 108 11.99 4.65 13.24
C PRO A 108 10.63 5.11 12.68
N VAL A 109 9.94 4.26 11.90
CA VAL A 109 8.56 4.49 11.43
C VAL A 109 7.59 4.74 12.58
N HIS A 110 7.84 4.13 13.73
CA HIS A 110 6.95 4.18 14.89
C HIS A 110 7.39 5.20 15.95
N HIS A 111 8.33 6.10 15.62
CA HIS A 111 8.75 7.16 16.54
C HIS A 111 7.55 8.09 16.86
N PRO A 112 7.27 8.41 18.14
CA PRO A 112 6.08 9.20 18.53
C PRO A 112 5.98 10.56 17.84
N GLU A 113 7.12 11.21 17.61
CA GLU A 113 7.21 12.55 17.02
C GLU A 113 7.56 12.54 15.52
N ILE A 114 7.46 11.38 14.84
CA ILE A 114 7.95 11.24 13.46
C ILE A 114 7.31 12.25 12.50
N SER A 115 6.03 12.58 12.69
CA SER A 115 5.33 13.57 11.86
C SER A 115 5.91 14.97 12.02
N GLU A 116 6.16 15.39 13.25
CA GLU A 116 6.73 16.72 13.52
C GLU A 116 8.19 16.81 13.02
N ILE A 117 8.97 15.75 13.24
CA ILE A 117 10.35 15.64 12.77
C ILE A 117 10.44 15.76 11.24
N VAL A 118 9.63 14.99 10.50
CA VAL A 118 9.61 15.06 9.03
C VAL A 118 9.12 16.42 8.55
N GLU A 119 8.14 17.04 9.22
CA GLU A 119 7.66 18.37 8.87
C GLU A 119 8.74 19.45 9.05
N LYS A 120 9.44 19.47 10.20
CA LYS A 120 10.57 20.39 10.50
C LYS A 120 11.73 20.24 9.51
N SER A 121 11.92 19.03 8.98
CA SER A 121 13.05 18.73 8.09
C SER A 121 12.90 19.27 6.66
N LYS A 122 11.84 20.00 6.31
CA LYS A 122 11.56 20.46 4.93
C LYS A 122 12.77 21.07 4.20
N ASN A 123 13.59 21.86 4.90
CA ASN A 123 14.76 22.54 4.34
C ASN A 123 16.09 21.84 4.72
N ASP A 124 16.05 20.58 5.15
CA ASP A 124 17.24 19.82 5.50
C ASP A 124 18.03 19.42 4.24
N PRO A 125 19.38 19.56 4.23
CA PRO A 125 20.21 19.20 3.09
C PRO A 125 20.21 17.70 2.76
N ILE A 126 19.61 16.84 3.58
CA ILE A 126 19.43 15.41 3.27
C ILE A 126 18.63 15.21 1.98
N TRP A 127 17.67 16.09 1.68
CA TRP A 127 16.85 15.97 0.47
C TRP A 127 17.68 16.17 -0.80
N ASP A 128 18.59 17.15 -0.80
CA ASP A 128 19.56 17.34 -1.89
C ASP A 128 20.50 16.14 -2.02
N LYS A 129 21.01 15.61 -0.89
CA LYS A 129 21.89 14.42 -0.89
C LYS A 129 21.19 13.20 -1.47
N LEU A 130 19.93 12.97 -1.10
CA LEU A 130 19.14 11.86 -1.66
C LEU A 130 18.84 12.09 -3.15
N ALA A 131 18.56 13.32 -3.57
CA ALA A 131 18.33 13.65 -4.97
C ALA A 131 19.56 13.40 -5.86
N GLN A 132 20.78 13.55 -5.33
CA GLN A 132 22.01 13.26 -6.08
C GLN A 132 22.19 11.77 -6.43
N ILE A 133 21.61 10.86 -5.65
CA ILE A 133 21.74 9.41 -5.87
C ILE A 133 20.45 8.77 -6.42
N CYS A 134 19.29 9.42 -6.24
CA CYS A 134 18.01 8.88 -6.66
C CYS A 134 17.83 8.98 -8.18
N PHE A 135 17.38 7.90 -8.81
CA PHE A 135 17.09 7.89 -10.25
C PHE A 135 15.69 8.43 -10.61
N GLY A 136 14.85 8.77 -9.62
CA GLY A 136 13.48 9.23 -9.88
C GLY A 136 12.56 8.18 -10.53
N CYS A 137 12.94 6.89 -10.53
CA CYS A 137 12.24 5.82 -11.27
C CYS A 137 10.86 5.40 -10.72
N GLY A 138 10.44 5.89 -9.55
CA GLY A 138 9.15 5.55 -8.95
C GLY A 138 9.01 4.14 -8.37
N ILE A 139 10.04 3.28 -8.42
CA ILE A 139 9.94 1.89 -7.92
C ILE A 139 9.44 1.82 -6.47
N CYS A 140 9.83 2.79 -5.63
CA CYS A 140 9.43 2.85 -4.22
C CYS A 140 7.91 3.05 -4.02
N THR A 141 7.18 3.56 -5.02
CA THR A 141 5.72 3.64 -4.98
C THR A 141 5.08 2.41 -5.64
N TYR A 142 5.68 1.89 -6.71
CA TYR A 142 5.16 0.71 -7.41
C TYR A 142 5.19 -0.57 -6.55
N VAL A 143 6.21 -0.75 -5.70
CA VAL A 143 6.28 -1.94 -4.83
C VAL A 143 5.58 -1.76 -3.49
N CYS A 144 5.07 -0.56 -3.20
CA CYS A 144 4.54 -0.22 -1.89
C CYS A 144 3.05 -0.55 -1.79
N PRO A 145 2.61 -1.38 -0.82
CA PRO A 145 1.23 -1.83 -0.73
C PRO A 145 0.24 -0.74 -0.24
N VAL A 146 0.73 0.44 0.12
CA VAL A 146 -0.07 1.59 0.56
C VAL A 146 0.01 2.78 -0.41
N CYS A 147 0.75 2.67 -1.51
CA CYS A 147 0.81 3.72 -2.51
C CYS A 147 -0.33 3.55 -3.52
N TYR A 148 -0.98 4.66 -3.87
CA TYR A 148 -2.19 4.68 -4.69
C TYR A 148 -2.20 5.79 -5.73
N CYS A 149 -1.04 6.35 -6.08
CA CYS A 149 -0.92 7.36 -7.14
C CYS A 149 -1.48 6.82 -8.47
N PHE A 150 -2.36 7.56 -9.12
CA PHE A 150 -2.87 7.20 -10.44
C PHE A 150 -3.14 8.47 -11.26
N GLU A 151 -3.06 8.33 -12.58
CA GLU A 151 -3.54 9.31 -13.54
C GLU A 151 -4.88 8.86 -14.11
N THR A 152 -5.69 9.81 -14.58
CA THR A 152 -6.96 9.53 -15.27
C THR A 152 -6.80 9.84 -16.75
N GLU A 153 -7.02 8.83 -17.60
CA GLU A 153 -6.89 8.93 -19.04
C GLU A 153 -8.25 8.72 -19.72
N ASP A 154 -8.53 9.48 -20.77
CA ASP A 154 -9.71 9.33 -21.60
C ASP A 154 -9.34 8.65 -22.93
N GLU A 155 -9.76 7.40 -23.13
CA GLU A 155 -9.60 6.70 -24.40
C GLU A 155 -10.76 7.00 -25.35
N VAL A 156 -10.48 7.66 -26.47
CA VAL A 156 -11.47 7.92 -27.54
C VAL A 156 -11.26 6.92 -28.67
N LYS A 157 -12.24 6.03 -28.91
CA LYS A 157 -12.23 5.16 -30.10
C LYS A 157 -12.96 5.86 -31.24
N ILE A 158 -12.24 6.12 -32.34
CA ILE A 158 -12.80 6.68 -33.58
C ILE A 158 -13.15 5.52 -34.51
N GLU A 159 -14.12 4.70 -34.11
CA GLU A 159 -14.78 3.75 -35.01
C GLU A 159 -16.29 3.81 -34.76
N GLY A 160 -17.03 3.94 -35.87
CA GLY A 160 -18.48 4.07 -36.03
C GLY A 160 -19.35 4.07 -34.78
N MET A 161 -20.10 5.17 -34.60
CA MET A 161 -21.27 5.32 -33.73
C MET A 161 -21.86 3.98 -33.24
N LEU A 162 -21.79 3.73 -31.92
CA LEU A 162 -22.41 2.63 -31.13
C LEU A 162 -21.44 1.60 -30.55
N LYS A 163 -20.87 1.88 -29.36
CA LYS A 163 -21.17 1.18 -28.07
C LYS A 163 -20.21 1.49 -26.91
N CYS A 164 -19.09 2.17 -27.14
CA CYS A 164 -18.31 2.85 -26.09
C CYS A 164 -17.79 4.19 -26.60
N ALA A 165 -18.60 5.25 -26.44
CA ALA A 165 -18.24 6.63 -26.70
C ALA A 165 -17.33 7.14 -25.56
N GLY A 166 -16.01 6.99 -25.70
CA GLY A 166 -15.04 7.43 -24.69
C GLY A 166 -15.01 6.54 -23.44
N CYS A 167 -13.84 6.03 -23.05
CA CYS A 167 -13.65 5.32 -21.79
C CYS A 167 -12.65 6.06 -20.92
N ARG A 168 -13.11 6.58 -19.78
CA ARG A 168 -12.23 7.09 -18.73
C ARG A 168 -11.66 5.93 -17.93
N LYS A 169 -10.34 5.82 -17.87
CA LYS A 169 -9.61 4.77 -17.14
C LYS A 169 -8.61 5.40 -16.19
N ARG A 170 -8.23 4.64 -15.15
CA ARG A 170 -7.12 4.99 -14.27
C ARG A 170 -5.89 4.22 -14.69
N ARG A 171 -4.79 4.93 -14.92
CA ARG A 171 -3.47 4.35 -15.15
C ARG A 171 -2.65 4.51 -13.88
N TRP A 172 -1.95 3.45 -13.47
CA TRP A 172 -1.07 3.51 -12.32
C TRP A 172 0.08 4.48 -12.60
N ASP A 173 0.31 5.41 -11.67
CA ASP A 173 1.35 6.42 -11.79
C ASP A 173 2.12 6.57 -10.47
N SER A 174 3.10 7.48 -10.41
CA SER A 174 3.97 7.67 -9.25
C SER A 174 4.25 9.14 -8.99
N CYS A 175 4.13 9.55 -7.71
CA CYS A 175 4.51 10.89 -7.28
C CYS A 175 6.00 11.23 -7.41
N MET A 176 6.83 10.26 -7.81
CA MET A 176 8.24 10.45 -8.10
C MET A 176 8.49 10.85 -9.57
N LEU A 177 7.54 10.56 -10.46
CA LEU A 177 7.67 10.82 -11.89
C LEU A 177 7.38 12.30 -12.19
N PRO A 178 8.08 12.91 -13.18
CA PRO A 178 7.90 14.32 -13.51
C PRO A 178 6.49 14.71 -13.87
N ASP A 179 5.82 13.89 -14.69
CA ASP A 179 4.53 14.26 -15.25
C ASP A 179 3.41 14.23 -14.19
N PHE A 180 3.59 13.46 -13.11
CA PHE A 180 2.57 13.31 -12.06
C PHE A 180 2.21 14.63 -11.36
N ALA A 181 3.18 15.53 -11.19
CA ALA A 181 2.97 16.83 -10.55
C ALA A 181 2.77 17.96 -11.57
N SER A 182 2.67 17.64 -12.86
CA SER A 182 2.47 18.60 -13.94
C SER A 182 0.98 18.81 -14.22
N ILE A 183 0.50 20.04 -14.11
CA ILE A 183 -0.87 20.42 -14.50
C ILE A 183 -0.77 21.60 -15.47
N SER A 184 -1.39 21.47 -16.66
CA SER A 184 -1.45 22.54 -17.66
C SER A 184 -0.09 23.19 -17.96
N SER A 185 0.96 22.37 -18.10
CA SER A 185 2.36 22.78 -18.35
C SER A 185 3.09 23.45 -17.16
N HIS A 186 2.58 23.31 -15.94
CA HIS A 186 3.26 23.73 -14.72
C HIS A 186 3.53 22.53 -13.81
N ASP A 187 4.81 22.23 -13.54
CA ASP A 187 5.22 21.22 -12.57
C ASP A 187 5.33 21.85 -11.18
N PHE A 188 4.48 21.40 -10.24
CA PHE A 188 4.49 21.87 -8.85
C PHE A 188 5.67 21.31 -8.02
N ARG A 189 6.40 20.33 -8.54
CA ARG A 189 7.56 19.69 -7.90
C ARG A 189 8.63 19.39 -8.97
N PRO A 190 9.25 20.42 -9.56
CA PRO A 190 10.19 20.25 -10.67
C PRO A 190 11.48 19.55 -10.24
N GLU A 191 11.93 19.76 -9.00
CA GLU A 191 13.17 19.16 -8.51
C GLU A 191 12.91 17.79 -7.86
N LEU A 192 13.82 16.84 -8.09
CA LEU A 192 13.73 15.50 -7.51
C LEU A 192 13.72 15.52 -5.97
N LYS A 193 14.42 16.48 -5.34
CA LYS A 193 14.40 16.66 -3.88
C LYS A 193 12.99 16.95 -3.35
N ASP A 194 12.18 17.72 -4.09
CA ASP A 194 10.82 18.07 -3.70
C ASP A 194 9.90 16.85 -3.78
N ARG A 195 10.10 16.00 -4.79
CA ARG A 195 9.37 14.73 -4.96
C ARG A 195 9.75 13.71 -3.88
N ILE A 196 11.05 13.60 -3.58
CA ILE A 196 11.54 12.77 -2.47
C ILE A 196 10.93 13.27 -1.16
N TYR A 197 11.03 14.56 -0.83
CA TYR A 197 10.42 15.12 0.38
C TYR A 197 8.92 14.86 0.41
N ASN A 198 8.21 15.04 -0.71
CA ASN A 198 6.78 14.76 -0.81
C ASN A 198 6.45 13.29 -0.51
N TRP A 199 7.29 12.33 -0.92
CA TRP A 199 7.12 10.92 -0.56
C TRP A 199 7.18 10.70 0.95
N TYR A 200 8.15 11.31 1.65
CA TYR A 200 8.25 11.24 3.11
C TYR A 200 7.09 12.00 3.78
N HIS A 201 6.83 13.23 3.36
CA HIS A 201 5.77 14.08 3.90
C HIS A 201 4.39 13.43 3.76
N HIS A 202 4.07 12.83 2.61
CA HIS A 202 2.79 12.14 2.42
C HIS A 202 2.62 11.01 3.42
N LYS A 203 3.65 10.16 3.57
CA LYS A 203 3.61 8.99 4.45
C LYS A 203 3.61 9.34 5.93
N PHE A 204 4.46 10.28 6.34
CA PHE A 204 4.75 10.52 7.75
C PHE A 204 4.08 11.77 8.31
N VAL A 205 3.52 12.65 7.48
CA VAL A 205 2.88 13.90 7.95
C VAL A 205 1.43 13.97 7.50
N ARG A 206 1.19 13.88 6.19
CA ARG A 206 -0.15 14.06 5.63
C ARG A 206 -1.11 12.92 5.99
N THR A 207 -0.75 11.66 5.73
CA THR A 207 -1.61 10.51 6.07
C THR A 207 -1.94 10.44 7.56
N PRO A 208 -1.00 10.70 8.50
CA PRO A 208 -1.32 10.83 9.92
C PRO A 208 -2.33 11.93 10.24
N LYS A 209 -2.18 13.11 9.63
CA LYS A 209 -3.11 14.23 9.83
C LYS A 209 -4.50 13.94 9.27
N GLU A 210 -4.60 13.30 8.11
CA GLU A 210 -5.87 13.03 7.42
C GLU A 210 -6.60 11.80 7.99
N HIS A 211 -5.87 10.76 8.40
CA HIS A 211 -6.45 9.45 8.71
C HIS A 211 -6.02 8.85 10.06
N GLY A 212 -5.12 9.49 10.79
CA GLY A 212 -4.72 9.05 12.14
C GLY A 212 -3.79 7.83 12.19
N PHE A 213 -3.18 7.44 11.07
CA PHE A 213 -2.17 6.39 11.00
C PHE A 213 -0.98 6.78 10.12
N ILE A 214 0.18 6.16 10.32
CA ILE A 214 1.37 6.37 9.47
C ILE A 214 1.15 5.71 8.10
N GLY A 215 1.41 6.41 7.00
CA GLY A 215 1.31 5.91 5.62
C GLY A 215 2.43 4.93 5.20
N CYS A 216 2.92 4.12 6.13
CA CYS A 216 3.94 3.09 5.91
C CYS A 216 3.66 1.88 6.81
N VAL A 217 3.68 0.68 6.23
CA VAL A 217 3.51 -0.60 6.96
C VAL A 217 4.83 -1.27 7.31
N ASP A 218 5.97 -0.62 7.06
CA ASP A 218 7.32 -1.11 7.42
C ASP A 218 7.73 -2.46 6.79
N CYS A 219 7.36 -2.63 5.50
CA CYS A 219 7.57 -3.86 4.73
C CYS A 219 8.89 -3.95 3.95
N ASP A 220 9.72 -2.89 3.98
CA ASP A 220 11.05 -2.78 3.36
C ASP A 220 11.14 -2.98 1.84
N ARG A 221 10.03 -3.22 1.11
CA ARG A 221 10.05 -3.42 -0.35
C ARG A 221 10.71 -2.26 -1.10
N CYS A 222 10.42 -1.03 -0.69
CA CYS A 222 11.04 0.15 -1.31
C CYS A 222 12.56 0.21 -1.09
N ILE A 223 13.11 -0.41 -0.04
CA ILE A 223 14.55 -0.55 0.20
C ILE A 223 15.11 -1.67 -0.69
N ILE A 224 14.48 -2.85 -0.65
CA ILE A 224 14.91 -4.06 -1.37
C ILE A 224 15.01 -3.81 -2.88
N TYR A 225 14.03 -3.12 -3.45
CA TYR A 225 13.96 -2.88 -4.90
C TYR A 225 14.57 -1.54 -5.34
N CYS A 226 15.15 -0.75 -4.43
CA CYS A 226 15.75 0.53 -4.81
C CYS A 226 17.07 0.30 -5.57
N PRO A 227 17.19 0.67 -6.87
CA PRO A 227 18.45 0.52 -7.59
C PRO A 227 19.56 1.44 -7.04
N ALA A 228 19.18 2.57 -6.43
CA ALA A 228 20.09 3.51 -5.78
C ALA A 228 20.44 3.13 -4.32
N ARG A 229 19.91 2.01 -3.81
CA ARG A 229 20.12 1.54 -2.42
C ARG A 229 19.74 2.57 -1.35
N ILE A 230 18.73 3.40 -1.62
CA ILE A 230 18.19 4.34 -0.63
C ILE A 230 17.46 3.56 0.45
N ASN A 231 17.88 3.75 1.70
CA ASN A 231 17.24 3.19 2.88
C ASN A 231 16.48 4.29 3.64
N PHE A 232 15.14 4.20 3.67
CA PHE A 232 14.33 5.20 4.34
C PHE A 232 14.45 5.12 5.87
N HIS A 233 14.81 3.97 6.46
CA HIS A 233 15.07 3.86 7.89
C HIS A 233 16.28 4.69 8.31
N GLU A 234 17.34 4.70 7.50
CA GLU A 234 18.54 5.51 7.75
C GLU A 234 18.21 7.00 7.68
N THR A 235 17.40 7.40 6.70
CA THR A 235 16.92 8.78 6.55
C THR A 235 16.10 9.21 7.77
N LEU A 236 15.11 8.42 8.17
CA LEU A 236 14.30 8.72 9.36
C LEU A 236 15.16 8.75 10.62
N THR A 237 16.09 7.81 10.79
CA THR A 237 17.01 7.77 11.94
C THR A 237 17.89 9.01 12.00
N TYR A 238 18.41 9.47 10.86
CA TYR A 238 19.16 10.73 10.76
C TYR A 238 18.31 11.93 11.21
N LEU A 239 17.08 12.02 10.70
CA LEU A 239 16.16 13.11 11.04
C LEU A 239 15.77 13.10 12.51
N ILE A 240 15.47 11.92 13.08
CA ILE A 240 15.17 11.76 14.51
C ILE A 240 16.33 12.27 15.36
N LYS A 241 17.57 11.90 15.05
CA LYS A 241 18.74 12.38 15.81
C LYS A 241 18.95 13.88 15.74
N LYS A 242 18.48 14.53 14.68
CA LYS A 242 18.72 15.96 14.42
C LYS A 242 17.59 16.87 14.92
N TYR A 243 16.35 16.39 14.88
CA TYR A 243 15.15 17.18 15.14
C TYR A 243 14.24 16.64 16.25
N GLY A 244 14.50 15.42 16.73
CA GLY A 244 13.84 14.84 17.90
C GLY A 244 14.58 15.16 19.20
#